data_AF-X0V5Z4-F1
#
_entry.id   AF-X0V5Z4-F1
#
_cell.length_a   1.000
_cell.length_b   1.000
_cell.length_c   1.000
_cell.angle_alpha   90.00
_cell.angle_beta   90.00
_cell.angle_gamma   90.00
#
_symmetry.space_group_name_H-M   'P 1'
#
loop_
_entity.id
_entity.type
_entity.pdbx_description
1 polymer ?
#
loop_
_entity_poly.entity_id
_entity_poly.type
_entity_poly.pdbx_seq_one_letter_code
_entity_poly.pdbx_strand_id
1 'polypeptide(L)'
;MSFTRINANIAALQSFNALIGVNRQVAQSLLRLSSGKRINQVGDDPAGFSLARSIEARRRSLTQAANNVGTAKNVLSIAEGSYLAIAEIL
;
A
#
# COMPACT_ATOMS: atom_id res chain seq x y z
N MET A 1 22.20 -37.48 29.83
CA MET A 1 21.89 -36.04 30.01
C MET A 1 23.07 -35.38 30.71
N SER A 2 24.04 -34.87 29.95
CA SER A 2 25.26 -34.30 30.56
C SER A 2 25.03 -32.85 30.98
N PHE A 3 25.04 -32.64 32.29
CA PHE A 3 24.77 -31.39 33.03
C PHE A 3 26.02 -30.51 33.22
N THR A 4 26.97 -30.48 32.29
CA THR A 4 28.17 -29.65 32.41
C THR A 4 28.52 -28.94 31.09
N ARG A 5 27.88 -27.79 30.86
CA ARG A 5 28.43 -26.71 30.01
C ARG A 5 28.85 -25.54 30.90
N ILE A 6 30.00 -25.69 31.57
CA ILE A 6 30.58 -24.67 32.47
C ILE A 6 30.90 -23.36 31.71
N ASN A 7 31.08 -23.42 30.38
CA ASN A 7 31.40 -22.27 29.52
C ASN A 7 30.29 -21.84 28.53
N ALA A 8 29.13 -22.50 28.50
CA ALA A 8 28.07 -22.14 27.57
C ALA A 8 26.68 -22.33 28.19
N ASN A 9 25.99 -21.23 28.45
CA ASN A 9 24.64 -21.25 28.98
C ASN A 9 23.61 -21.53 27.85
N ILE A 10 23.30 -22.81 27.66
CA ILE A 10 22.34 -23.27 26.64
C ILE A 10 20.95 -22.70 26.89
N ALA A 11 20.53 -22.62 28.16
CA ALA A 11 19.22 -22.09 28.52
C ALA A 11 19.11 -20.61 28.14
N ALA A 12 20.15 -19.81 28.42
CA ALA A 12 20.22 -18.42 27.98
C ALA A 12 20.23 -18.31 26.45
N LEU A 13 20.96 -19.17 25.73
CA LEU A 13 20.95 -19.20 24.27
C LEU A 13 19.57 -19.56 23.69
N GLN A 14 18.85 -20.50 24.31
CA GLN A 14 17.48 -20.85 23.91
C GLN A 14 16.53 -19.69 24.14
N SER A 15 16.58 -19.06 25.33
CA SER A 15 15.80 -17.85 25.64
C SER A 15 16.13 -16.69 24.69
N PHE A 16 17.40 -16.51 24.32
CA PHE A 16 17.81 -15.48 23.37
C PHE A 16 17.28 -15.76 21.97
N ASN A 17 17.35 -17.01 21.48
CA ASN A 17 16.75 -17.37 20.19
C ASN A 17 15.23 -17.17 20.18
N ALA A 18 14.53 -17.52 21.26
CA ALA A 18 13.11 -17.25 21.42
C ALA A 18 12.81 -15.74 21.40
N LEU A 19 13.63 -14.94 22.11
CA LEU A 19 13.52 -13.48 22.13
C LEU A 19 13.73 -12.86 20.75
N ILE A 20 14.66 -13.37 19.94
CA ILE A 20 14.83 -12.92 18.54
C ILE A 20 13.56 -13.22 17.74
N GLY A 21 12.98 -14.40 17.90
CA GLY A 21 11.72 -14.78 17.24
C GLY A 21 10.57 -13.83 17.59
N VAL A 22 10.38 -13.54 18.88
CA VAL A 22 9.37 -12.60 19.37
C VAL A 22 9.62 -11.19 18.84
N ASN A 23 10.86 -10.69 18.90
CA ASN A 23 11.19 -9.36 18.38
C ASN A 23 10.86 -9.22 16.89
N ARG A 24 11.11 -10.25 16.07
CA ARG A 24 10.73 -10.24 14.64
C ARG A 24 9.22 -10.14 14.45
N GLN A 25 8.43 -10.88 15.24
CA GLN A 25 6.97 -10.83 15.17
C GLN A 25 6.40 -9.47 15.61
N VAL A 26 6.96 -8.89 16.67
CA VAL A 26 6.60 -7.55 17.13
C VAL A 26 6.94 -6.51 16.08
N ALA A 27 8.14 -6.57 15.48
CA ALA A 27 8.55 -5.66 14.42
C ALA A 27 7.62 -5.72 13.20
N GLN A 28 7.20 -6.91 12.77
CA GLN A 28 6.21 -7.07 11.69
C GLN A 28 4.84 -6.51 12.05
N SER A 29 4.40 -6.70 13.30
CA SER A 29 3.12 -6.18 13.78
C SER A 29 3.13 -4.66 13.84
N LEU A 30 4.22 -4.06 14.33
CA LEU A 30 4.43 -2.62 14.31
C LEU A 30 4.48 -2.06 12.89
N LEU A 31 5.12 -2.76 11.95
CA LEU A 31 5.16 -2.36 10.55
C LEU A 31 3.76 -2.33 9.94
N ARG A 32 2.94 -3.35 10.17
CA ARG A 32 1.54 -3.41 9.71
C ARG A 32 0.68 -2.33 10.35
N LEU A 33 0.87 -2.05 11.64
CA LEU A 33 0.17 -1.00 12.35
C LEU A 33 0.54 0.39 11.80
N SER A 34 1.83 0.64 11.61
CA SER A 34 2.34 1.93 11.13
C SER A 34 1.96 2.20 9.66
N SER A 35 1.97 1.17 8.82
CA SER A 35 1.62 1.32 7.40
C SER A 35 0.12 1.24 7.13
N GLY A 36 -0.65 0.66 8.06
CA GLY A 36 -2.06 0.28 7.86
C GLY A 36 -2.27 -0.81 6.82
N LYS A 37 -1.21 -1.44 6.30
CA LYS A 37 -1.28 -2.46 5.25
C LYS A 37 -1.00 -3.83 5.84
N ARG A 38 -1.84 -4.81 5.46
CA ARG A 38 -1.63 -6.21 5.81
C ARG A 38 -0.39 -6.80 5.10
N ILE A 39 -0.21 -6.49 3.82
CA ILE A 39 0.90 -6.93 2.98
C ILE A 39 1.83 -5.73 2.77
N ASN A 40 3.04 -5.78 3.36
CA ASN A 40 4.02 -4.69 3.29
C ASN A 40 5.16 -5.01 2.33
N GLN A 41 5.56 -6.27 2.26
CA GLN A 41 6.65 -6.73 1.41
C GLN A 41 6.16 -7.74 0.38
N VAL A 42 6.83 -7.81 -0.77
CA VAL A 42 6.56 -8.81 -1.81
C VAL A 42 6.77 -10.23 -1.28
N GLY A 43 7.69 -10.41 -0.35
CA GLY A 43 7.99 -11.71 0.27
C GLY A 43 6.89 -12.24 1.20
N ASP A 44 5.99 -11.38 1.72
CA ASP A 44 4.90 -11.81 2.61
C ASP A 44 3.79 -12.54 1.84
N ASP A 45 3.43 -12.01 0.65
CA ASP A 45 2.42 -12.56 -0.25
C ASP A 45 2.62 -11.98 -1.67
N PRO A 46 3.38 -12.65 -2.55
CA PRO A 46 3.67 -12.15 -3.89
C PRO A 46 2.40 -11.98 -4.75
N ALA A 47 1.43 -12.89 -4.61
CA ALA A 47 0.20 -12.88 -5.39
C ALA A 47 -0.72 -11.75 -4.92
N GLY A 48 -0.95 -11.63 -3.61
CA GLY A 48 -1.71 -10.54 -3.01
C GLY A 48 -1.07 -9.17 -3.25
N PHE A 49 0.26 -9.09 -3.21
CA PHE A 49 0.98 -7.85 -3.51
C PHE A 49 0.82 -7.42 -4.97
N SER A 50 0.94 -8.35 -5.93
CA SER A 50 0.80 -8.04 -7.36
C SER A 50 -0.64 -7.64 -7.72
N LEU A 51 -1.64 -8.31 -7.14
CA LEU A 51 -3.04 -7.91 -7.27
C LEU A 51 -3.31 -6.53 -6.64
N ALA A 52 -2.78 -6.26 -5.44
CA ALA A 52 -2.91 -4.95 -4.82
C ALA A 52 -2.29 -3.84 -5.68
N ARG A 53 -1.14 -4.12 -6.32
CA ARG A 53 -0.49 -3.21 -7.29
C ARG A 53 -1.36 -2.99 -8.53
N SER A 54 -1.98 -4.02 -9.08
CA SER A 54 -2.86 -3.88 -10.26
C SER A 54 -4.12 -3.09 -9.93
N ILE A 55 -4.72 -3.31 -8.76
CA ILE A 55 -5.86 -2.54 -8.25
C ILE A 55 -5.47 -1.07 -8.04
N GLU A 56 -4.33 -0.80 -7.41
CA GLU A 56 -3.85 0.58 -7.20
C GLU A 56 -3.58 1.30 -8.54
N ALA A 57 -3.02 0.59 -9.52
CA ALA A 57 -2.85 1.12 -10.88
C ALA A 57 -4.21 1.48 -11.51
N ARG A 58 -5.19 0.57 -11.44
CA ARG A 58 -6.55 0.81 -11.96
C ARG A 58 -7.23 1.97 -11.24
N ARG A 59 -7.08 2.08 -9.92
CA ARG A 59 -7.61 3.20 -9.13
C ARG A 59 -7.07 4.53 -9.63
N ARG A 60 -5.76 4.64 -9.85
CA ARG A 60 -5.12 5.85 -10.39
C ARG A 60 -5.62 6.19 -11.79
N SER A 61 -5.74 5.19 -12.67
CA SER A 61 -6.30 5.37 -14.01
C SER A 61 -7.74 5.88 -13.95
N LEU A 62 -8.58 5.35 -13.06
CA LEU A 62 -9.95 5.82 -12.87
C LEU A 62 -10.02 7.25 -12.30
N THR A 63 -9.14 7.61 -11.36
CA THR A 63 -9.04 9.00 -10.86
C THR A 63 -8.70 9.95 -12.01
N GLN A 64 -7.76 9.58 -12.88
CA GLN A 64 -7.44 10.41 -14.05
C GLN A 64 -8.60 10.47 -15.04
N ALA A 65 -9.28 9.35 -15.29
CA ALA A 65 -10.46 9.34 -16.17
C ALA A 65 -11.57 10.26 -15.65
N ALA A 66 -11.81 10.29 -14.33
CA ALA A 66 -12.76 11.20 -13.71
C ALA A 66 -12.35 12.68 -13.90
N ASN A 67 -11.06 12.99 -13.73
CA ASN A 67 -10.54 14.34 -14.00
C ASN A 67 -10.73 14.72 -15.47
N ASN A 68 -10.45 13.81 -16.41
CA ASN A 68 -10.64 14.03 -17.83
C ASN A 68 -12.11 14.32 -18.18
N VAL A 69 -13.07 13.63 -17.55
CA VAL A 69 -14.51 13.92 -17.70
C VAL A 69 -14.83 15.33 -17.20
N GLY A 70 -14.26 15.74 -16.07
CA GLY A 70 -14.39 17.11 -15.56
C GLY A 70 -13.87 18.15 -16.56
N THR A 71 -12.69 17.91 -17.15
CA THR A 71 -12.14 18.77 -18.20
C THR A 71 -13.02 18.81 -19.44
N ALA A 72 -13.54 17.66 -19.90
CA ALA A 72 -14.44 17.62 -21.04
C ALA A 72 -15.72 18.41 -20.79
N LYS A 73 -16.28 18.35 -19.58
CA LYS A 73 -17.43 19.17 -19.17
C LYS A 73 -17.10 20.66 -19.26
N ASN A 74 -15.94 21.08 -18.75
CA ASN A 74 -15.52 22.49 -18.81
C ASN A 74 -15.40 22.98 -20.26
N VAL A 75 -14.81 22.16 -21.14
CA VAL A 75 -14.72 22.48 -22.58
C VAL A 75 -16.11 22.58 -23.20
N LEU A 76 -17.02 21.67 -22.86
CA LEU A 76 -18.41 21.73 -23.34
C LEU A 76 -19.10 23.02 -22.89
N SER A 77 -18.97 23.41 -21.62
CA SER A 77 -19.54 24.66 -21.12
C SER A 77 -18.96 25.91 -21.81
N ILE A 78 -17.66 25.90 -22.14
CA ILE A 78 -17.05 26.97 -22.95
C ILE A 78 -17.65 26.99 -24.36
N ALA A 79 -17.83 25.83 -24.98
CA ALA A 79 -18.44 25.72 -26.30
C ALA A 79 -19.91 26.19 -26.30
N GLU A 80 -20.69 25.82 -25.28
CA GLU A 80 -22.07 26.28 -25.08
C GLU A 80 -22.13 27.80 -24.90
N GLY A 81 -21.25 28.38 -24.07
CA GLY A 81 -21.17 29.83 -23.89
C GLY A 81 -20.79 30.56 -25.18
N SER A 82 -19.84 30.03 -25.95
CA SER A 82 -19.48 30.59 -27.26
C SER A 82 -20.61 30.49 -28.27
N TYR A 83 -21.38 29.39 -28.26
CA TYR A 83 -22.52 29.20 -29.16
C TYR A 83 -23.64 30.21 -28.85
N LEU A 84 -23.96 30.41 -27.57
CA LEU A 84 -24.95 31.40 -27.14
C LEU A 84 -24.55 32.82 -27.57
N ALA A 85 -23.28 33.19 -27.41
CA ALA A 85 -22.79 34.50 -27.85
C ALA A 85 -22.95 34.71 -29.37
N ILE A 86 -22.73 33.68 -30.19
CA ILE A 86 -22.95 33.76 -31.65
C ILE A 86 -24.44 33.92 -31.95
N ALA A 87 -25.31 33.17 -31.26
CA ALA A 87 -26.74 33.23 -31.45
C ALA A 87 -27.35 34.59 -31.03
N GLU A 88 -26.74 35.31 -30.09
CA GLU A 88 -27.16 36.65 -29.68
C GLU A 88 -26.77 37.74 -30.69
N ILE A 89 -25.71 37.52 -31.48
CA ILE A 89 -25.24 38.48 -32.50
C ILE A 89 -26.06 38.40 -33.80
N LEU A 90 -26.67 37.23 -34.08
CA LEU A 90 -27.44 36.96 -35.31
C LEU A 90 -28.91 37.36 -35.16
#